data_AF-A8TBN1-F1
#
_entry.id   AF-A8TBN1-F1
#
_cell.length_a   1.000
_cell.length_b   1.000
_cell.length_c   1.000
_cell.angle_alpha   90.00
_cell.angle_beta   90.00
_cell.angle_gamma   90.00
#
_symmetry.space_group_name_H-M   'P 1'
#
loop_
_entity.id
_entity.type
_entity.pdbx_description
1 polymer ?
#
loop_
_entity_poly.entity_id
_entity_poly.type
_entity_poly.pdbx_seq_one_letter_code
_entity_poly.pdbx_strand_id
1 'polypeptide(L)'
;MFEFPQFSKHSVKNDVLSGLTVALALVPEAVAFAFVAGVDPMVGLYAAFIVGLITSIFGGRPGMISGATGAMAVVMVSLVATHGVQYLFAAIMLAGILQIAAGLFKLGKFIRIVPHPVMIGFVNGLAIVIFLAQLGQFKAPDINGILTWLPQDQMLLMLG
;
A
#
# COMPACT_ATOMS: atom_id res chain seq x y z
N MET A 1 -23.07 -12.52 21.86
CA MET A 1 -23.95 -12.04 20.78
C MET A 1 -23.41 -12.63 19.49
N PHE A 2 -23.95 -13.76 19.04
CA PHE A 2 -23.57 -14.32 17.73
C PHE A 2 -24.23 -13.46 16.66
N GLU A 3 -23.46 -12.59 16.02
CA GLU A 3 -23.93 -11.93 14.81
C GLU A 3 -24.04 -13.00 13.72
N PHE A 4 -25.28 -13.34 13.37
CA PHE A 4 -25.54 -14.15 12.19
C PHE A 4 -24.91 -13.46 10.98
N PRO A 5 -24.23 -14.18 10.08
CA PRO A 5 -23.75 -13.59 8.83
C PRO A 5 -24.97 -13.04 8.09
N GLN A 6 -25.10 -11.71 8.06
CA GLN A 6 -26.06 -11.04 7.22
C GLN A 6 -25.65 -11.32 5.78
N PHE A 7 -26.41 -12.20 5.12
CA PHE A 7 -26.30 -12.38 3.68
C PHE A 7 -26.68 -11.06 3.02
N SER A 8 -25.67 -10.33 2.55
CA SER A 8 -25.86 -9.19 1.65
C SER A 8 -26.78 -9.67 0.54
N LYS A 9 -27.91 -8.99 0.34
CA LYS A 9 -28.63 -9.11 -0.92
C LYS A 9 -27.65 -8.66 -1.98
N HIS A 10 -27.09 -9.60 -2.75
CA HIS A 10 -26.12 -9.31 -3.80
C HIS A 10 -26.67 -8.18 -4.67
N SER A 11 -26.09 -7.00 -4.52
CA SER A 11 -26.46 -5.81 -5.26
C SER A 11 -25.31 -5.55 -6.21
N VAL A 12 -25.46 -6.06 -7.44
CA VAL A 12 -24.50 -5.85 -8.53
C VAL A 12 -24.16 -4.35 -8.67
N LYS A 13 -25.17 -3.49 -8.49
CA LYS A 13 -24.99 -2.03 -8.47
C LYS A 13 -24.00 -1.59 -7.38
N ASN A 14 -24.15 -2.08 -6.15
CA ASN A 14 -23.26 -1.69 -5.04
C ASN A 14 -21.85 -2.26 -5.22
N ASP A 15 -21.73 -3.48 -5.71
CA ASP A 15 -20.43 -4.12 -5.96
C ASP A 15 -19.65 -3.38 -7.06
N VAL A 16 -20.34 -2.98 -8.14
CA VAL A 16 -19.73 -2.18 -9.22
C VAL A 16 -19.36 -0.78 -8.76
N LEU A 17 -20.26 -0.09 -8.05
CA LEU A 17 -19.98 1.28 -7.57
C LEU A 17 -18.86 1.30 -6.54
N SER A 18 -18.85 0.34 -5.61
CA SER A 18 -17.78 0.23 -4.61
C SER A 18 -16.44 -0.15 -5.25
N GLY A 19 -16.43 -1.12 -6.17
CA GLY A 19 -15.25 -1.50 -6.93
C GLY A 19 -14.65 -0.35 -7.74
N LEU A 20 -15.50 0.43 -8.42
CA LEU A 20 -15.07 1.63 -9.15
C LEU A 20 -14.48 2.69 -8.23
N THR A 21 -15.14 2.96 -7.10
CA THR A 21 -14.67 3.94 -6.11
C THR A 21 -13.29 3.54 -5.56
N VAL A 22 -13.12 2.26 -5.26
CA VAL A 22 -11.86 1.70 -4.76
C VAL A 22 -10.77 1.75 -5.83
N ALA A 23 -11.07 1.40 -7.08
CA ALA A 23 -10.11 1.47 -8.17
C ALA A 23 -9.59 2.90 -8.36
N LEU A 24 -10.48 3.90 -8.35
CA LEU A 24 -10.09 5.30 -8.46
C LEU A 24 -9.25 5.79 -7.26
N ALA A 25 -9.54 5.30 -6.05
CA ALA A 25 -8.75 5.62 -4.86
C ALA A 25 -7.36 4.97 -4.87
N LEU A 26 -7.23 3.74 -5.39
CA LEU A 26 -5.98 2.97 -5.38
C LEU A 26 -4.94 3.45 -6.40
N VAL A 27 -5.36 4.05 -7.52
CA VAL A 27 -4.42 4.52 -8.56
C VAL A 27 -3.41 5.54 -8.00
N PRO A 28 -3.83 6.67 -7.39
CA PRO A 28 -2.87 7.62 -6.82
C PRO A 28 -2.07 7.02 -5.65
N GLU A 29 -2.68 6.13 -4.86
CA GLU A 29 -2.01 5.45 -3.74
C GLU A 29 -0.85 4.54 -4.23
N ALA A 30 -1.09 3.71 -5.24
CA ALA A 30 -0.08 2.81 -5.81
C ALA A 30 1.08 3.60 -6.44
N VAL A 31 0.78 4.70 -7.12
CA VAL A 31 1.78 5.60 -7.72
C VAL A 31 2.62 6.27 -6.64
N ALA A 32 2.00 6.80 -5.59
CA ALA A 32 2.70 7.45 -4.48
C ALA A 32 3.67 6.47 -3.78
N PHE A 33 3.24 5.24 -3.51
CA PHE A 33 4.11 4.25 -2.88
C PHE A 33 5.25 3.77 -3.79
N ALA A 34 5.05 3.71 -5.10
CA ALA A 34 6.13 3.42 -6.04
C ALA A 34 7.21 4.51 -6.00
N PHE A 35 6.83 5.78 -5.95
CA PHE A 35 7.77 6.89 -5.78
C PHE A 35 8.55 6.80 -4.47
N VAL A 36 7.87 6.49 -3.36
CA VAL A 36 8.53 6.30 -2.06
C VAL A 36 9.53 5.14 -2.10
N ALA A 37 9.19 4.05 -2.80
CA ALA A 37 10.06 2.90 -2.98
C ALA A 37 11.18 3.09 -4.03
N GLY A 38 11.23 4.23 -4.71
CA GLY A 38 12.24 4.52 -5.74
C GLY A 38 12.13 3.62 -6.97
N VAL A 39 10.93 3.12 -7.27
CA VAL A 39 10.62 2.29 -8.44
C VAL A 39 9.70 3.03 -9.39
N ASP A 40 9.74 2.63 -10.66
CA ASP A 40 8.87 3.21 -11.69
C ASP A 40 7.37 3.07 -11.29
N PRO A 41 6.57 4.16 -11.35
CA PRO A 41 5.14 4.14 -11.01
C PRO A 41 4.33 3.06 -11.73
N MET A 42 4.70 2.71 -12.95
CA MET A 42 4.03 1.65 -13.71
C MET A 42 4.12 0.30 -13.00
N VAL A 43 5.24 0.01 -12.33
CA VAL A 43 5.42 -1.24 -11.57
C VAL A 43 4.42 -1.32 -10.42
N GLY A 44 4.20 -0.21 -9.71
CA GLY A 44 3.20 -0.12 -8.64
C GLY A 44 1.78 -0.35 -9.15
N LEU A 45 1.44 0.26 -10.30
CA LEU A 45 0.12 0.12 -10.90
C LEU A 45 -0.14 -1.31 -11.40
N TYR A 46 0.84 -1.93 -12.08
CA TYR A 46 0.74 -3.32 -12.51
C TYR A 46 0.60 -4.26 -11.31
N ALA A 47 1.37 -4.04 -10.25
CA ALA A 47 1.27 -4.84 -9.03
C ALA A 47 -0.12 -4.73 -8.37
N ALA A 48 -0.65 -3.51 -8.22
CA ALA A 48 -1.97 -3.29 -7.63
C ALA A 48 -3.09 -3.96 -8.46
N PHE A 49 -3.03 -3.85 -9.79
CA PHE A 49 -3.98 -4.50 -10.68
C PHE A 49 -3.92 -6.04 -10.59
N ILE A 50 -2.72 -6.63 -10.68
CA ILE A 50 -2.52 -8.09 -10.64
C ILE A 50 -2.96 -8.65 -9.28
N VAL A 51 -2.56 -8.02 -8.17
CA VAL A 51 -2.94 -8.46 -6.83
C VAL A 51 -4.46 -8.33 -6.63
N GLY A 52 -5.07 -7.23 -7.07
CA GLY A 52 -6.52 -7.05 -7.00
C GLY A 52 -7.27 -8.15 -7.77
N LEU A 53 -6.83 -8.47 -8.99
CA LEU A 53 -7.43 -9.53 -9.80
C LEU A 53 -7.29 -10.91 -9.13
N ILE A 54 -6.07 -11.30 -8.75
CA ILE A 54 -5.80 -12.59 -8.11
C ILE A 54 -6.60 -12.73 -6.81
N THR A 55 -6.60 -11.71 -5.96
CA THR A 55 -7.29 -11.77 -4.65
C THR A 55 -8.81 -11.65 -4.76
N SER A 56 -9.35 -11.05 -5.82
CA SER A 56 -10.80 -11.10 -6.08
C SER A 56 -11.30 -12.52 -6.41
N ILE A 57 -10.46 -13.34 -7.05
CA ILE A 57 -10.79 -14.72 -7.44
C ILE A 57 -10.49 -15.70 -6.30
N PHE A 58 -9.31 -15.57 -5.68
CA PHE A 58 -8.78 -16.53 -4.70
C PHE A 58 -8.88 -16.06 -3.24
N GLY A 59 -9.36 -14.85 -2.98
CA GLY A 59 -9.43 -14.26 -1.64
C GLY A 59 -10.48 -14.92 -0.74
N GLY A 60 -10.20 -14.96 0.56
CA GLY A 60 -11.05 -15.67 1.54
C GLY A 60 -12.07 -14.81 2.27
N ARG A 61 -12.07 -13.47 2.08
CA ARG A 61 -12.95 -12.55 2.83
C ARG A 61 -13.63 -11.54 1.90
N PRO A 62 -14.95 -11.65 1.68
CA PRO A 62 -15.71 -10.70 0.88
C PRO A 62 -15.57 -9.27 1.41
N GLY A 63 -15.46 -8.31 0.50
CA GLY A 63 -15.32 -6.87 0.82
C GLY A 63 -13.91 -6.43 1.23
N MET A 64 -12.93 -7.33 1.32
CA MET A 64 -11.53 -6.96 1.51
C MET A 64 -10.90 -6.59 0.18
N ILE A 65 -10.14 -5.48 0.18
CA ILE A 65 -9.39 -4.99 -0.97
C ILE A 65 -7.93 -5.34 -0.72
N SER A 66 -7.27 -5.90 -1.73
CA SER A 66 -5.83 -6.15 -1.69
C SER A 66 -5.14 -5.25 -2.71
N GLY A 67 -4.09 -4.56 -2.30
CA GLY A 67 -3.37 -3.60 -3.14
C GLY A 67 -2.00 -3.26 -2.54
N ALA A 68 -1.41 -2.18 -3.05
CA ALA A 68 -0.18 -1.63 -2.49
C ALA A 68 -0.42 -1.14 -1.06
N THR A 69 0.47 -1.47 -0.12
CA THR A 69 0.37 -1.02 1.27
C THR A 69 1.60 -0.20 1.63
N GLY A 70 1.39 0.89 2.38
CA GLY A 70 2.51 1.73 2.84
C GLY A 70 3.53 0.94 3.66
N ALA A 71 3.07 -0.03 4.46
CA ALA A 71 3.94 -0.94 5.22
C ALA A 71 4.97 -1.66 4.35
N MET A 72 4.55 -2.20 3.20
CA MET A 72 5.46 -2.85 2.26
C MET A 72 6.39 -1.83 1.59
N ALA A 73 5.86 -0.66 1.19
CA ALA A 73 6.66 0.39 0.56
C ALA A 73 7.86 0.81 1.41
N VAL A 74 7.66 0.98 2.73
CA VAL A 74 8.74 1.34 3.67
C VAL A 74 9.87 0.31 3.71
N VAL A 75 9.52 -0.98 3.70
CA VAL A 75 10.52 -2.06 3.69
C VAL A 75 11.21 -2.18 2.32
N MET A 76 10.47 -1.91 1.25
CA MET A 76 11.02 -1.92 -0.11
C MET A 76 12.03 -0.80 -0.33
N VAL A 77 11.83 0.39 0.24
CA VAL A 77 12.77 1.52 0.14
C VAL A 77 14.18 1.08 0.57
N SER A 78 14.30 0.48 1.74
CA SER A 78 15.60 0.08 2.28
C SER A 78 16.23 -1.05 1.47
N LEU A 79 15.43 -2.00 0.99
CA LEU A 79 15.90 -3.10 0.13
C LEU A 79 16.43 -2.58 -1.21
N VAL A 80 15.66 -1.71 -1.89
CA VAL A 80 16.03 -1.14 -3.19
C VAL A 80 17.26 -0.24 -3.04
N ALA A 81 17.34 0.57 -1.98
CA ALA A 81 18.47 1.45 -1.74
C ALA A 81 19.78 0.69 -1.50
N THR A 82 19.71 -0.51 -0.91
CA THR A 82 20.90 -1.29 -0.54
C THR A 82 21.30 -2.33 -1.57
N HIS A 83 20.34 -2.94 -2.28
CA HIS A 83 20.60 -4.07 -3.18
C HIS A 83 20.11 -3.83 -4.62
N GLY A 84 19.32 -2.78 -4.86
CA GLY A 84 18.74 -2.48 -6.17
C GLY A 84 17.39 -3.14 -6.43
N VAL A 85 16.77 -2.75 -7.54
CA VAL A 85 15.39 -3.13 -7.90
C VAL A 85 15.25 -4.61 -8.24
N GLN A 86 16.31 -5.28 -8.70
CA GLN A 86 16.25 -6.72 -9.04
C GLN A 86 15.95 -7.58 -7.81
N TYR A 87 16.48 -7.18 -6.65
CA TYR A 87 16.25 -7.88 -5.38
C TYR A 87 14.83 -7.68 -4.86
N LEU A 88 14.18 -6.57 -5.23
CA LEU A 88 12.76 -6.36 -4.93
C LEU A 88 11.90 -7.46 -5.56
N PHE A 89 12.11 -7.76 -6.85
CA PHE A 89 11.35 -8.81 -7.53
C PHE A 89 11.59 -10.19 -6.93
N ALA A 90 12.84 -10.51 -6.60
CA ALA A 90 13.19 -11.77 -5.93
C ALA A 90 12.53 -11.87 -4.54
N ALA A 91 12.55 -10.79 -3.75
CA ALA A 91 11.93 -10.75 -2.43
C ALA A 91 10.40 -10.89 -2.51
N ILE A 92 9.74 -10.27 -3.49
CA ILE A 92 8.29 -10.42 -3.70
C ILE A 92 7.92 -11.86 -4.05
N MET A 93 8.68 -12.50 -4.97
CA MET A 93 8.49 -13.91 -5.30
C MET A 93 8.65 -14.81 -4.07
N LEU A 94 9.71 -14.59 -3.29
CA LEU A 94 9.95 -15.33 -2.05
C LEU A 94 8.82 -15.11 -1.04
N ALA A 95 8.39 -13.86 -0.84
CA ALA A 95 7.29 -13.52 0.05
C ALA A 95 5.99 -14.23 -0.38
N GLY A 96 5.69 -14.30 -1.68
CA GLY A 96 4.54 -15.03 -2.21
C GLY A 96 4.60 -16.52 -1.89
N ILE A 97 5.76 -17.16 -2.09
CA ILE A 97 5.96 -18.58 -1.74
C ILE A 97 5.75 -18.80 -0.23
N LEU A 98 6.31 -17.93 0.60
CA LEU A 98 6.16 -17.99 2.05
C LEU A 98 4.70 -17.78 2.48
N GLN A 99 3.96 -16.87 1.83
CA GLN A 99 2.54 -16.63 2.07
C GLN A 99 1.69 -17.85 1.70
N ILE A 100 1.96 -18.48 0.55
CA ILE A 100 1.28 -19.71 0.13
C ILE A 100 1.56 -20.83 1.14
N ALA A 101 2.81 -21.03 1.55
CA ALA A 101 3.17 -22.02 2.57
C ALA A 101 2.45 -21.74 3.90
N ALA A 102 2.43 -20.49 4.36
CA ALA A 102 1.71 -20.09 5.57
C ALA A 102 0.20 -20.35 5.46
N GLY A 103 -0.39 -20.16 4.27
CA GLY A 103 -1.77 -20.51 3.97
C GLY A 103 -2.04 -22.02 4.07
N LEU A 104 -1.20 -22.84 3.45
CA LEU A 104 -1.29 -24.30 3.48
C LEU A 104 -1.18 -24.86 4.92
N PHE A 105 -0.23 -24.33 5.71
CA PHE A 105 -0.05 -24.71 7.12
C PHE A 105 -1.06 -24.04 8.07
N LYS A 106 -2.00 -23.25 7.56
CA LYS A 106 -3.03 -22.53 8.35
C LYS A 106 -2.43 -21.65 9.45
N LEU A 107 -1.26 -21.05 9.19
CA LEU A 107 -0.54 -20.20 10.15
C LEU A 107 -1.23 -18.85 10.39
N GLY A 108 -2.19 -18.46 9.53
CA GLY A 108 -2.95 -17.22 9.69
C GLY A 108 -3.68 -17.10 11.04
N LYS A 109 -3.97 -18.21 11.73
CA LYS A 109 -4.56 -18.18 13.08
C LYS A 109 -3.65 -17.51 14.13
N PHE A 110 -2.33 -17.56 13.94
CA PHE A 110 -1.36 -17.03 14.88
C PHE A 110 -1.28 -15.50 14.86
N ILE A 111 -1.72 -14.86 13.76
CA ILE A 111 -1.84 -13.39 13.70
C ILE A 111 -2.78 -12.86 14.79
N ARG A 112 -3.74 -13.67 15.27
CA ARG A 112 -4.65 -13.29 16.37
C ARG A 112 -3.95 -13.13 17.73
N ILE A 113 -2.71 -13.59 17.87
CA ILE A 113 -1.93 -13.51 19.11
C ILE A 113 -1.20 -12.15 19.20
N VAL A 114 -1.12 -11.39 18.11
CA VAL A 114 -0.45 -10.08 18.10
C VAL A 114 -1.19 -9.12 19.06
N PRO A 115 -0.51 -8.57 20.08
CA PRO A 115 -1.14 -7.67 21.04
C PRO A 115 -1.62 -6.38 20.37
N HIS A 116 -2.78 -5.86 20.81
CA HIS A 116 -3.32 -4.59 20.33
C HIS A 116 -2.32 -3.41 20.42
N PRO A 117 -1.54 -3.25 21.51
CA PRO A 117 -0.54 -2.17 21.57
C PRO A 117 0.51 -2.22 20.45
N VAL A 118 0.89 -3.42 19.99
CA VAL A 118 1.86 -3.59 18.90
C VAL A 118 1.26 -3.13 17.58
N MET A 119 -0.02 -3.46 17.33
CA MET A 119 -0.71 -3.02 16.11
C MET A 119 -0.84 -1.48 16.07
N ILE A 120 -1.21 -0.85 17.19
CA ILE A 120 -1.30 0.63 17.26
C ILE A 120 0.07 1.28 17.10
N GLY A 121 1.11 0.75 17.75
CA GLY A 121 2.48 1.25 17.59
C GLY A 121 2.95 1.14 16.13
N PHE A 122 2.68 0.03 15.47
CA PHE A 122 3.00 -0.18 14.07
C PHE A 122 2.27 0.81 13.14
N VAL A 123 0.96 0.99 13.30
CA VAL A 123 0.17 1.93 12.48
C VAL A 123 0.61 3.38 12.72
N ASN A 124 0.89 3.77 13.97
CA ASN A 124 1.40 5.11 14.27
C ASN A 124 2.78 5.36 13.66
N GLY A 125 3.68 4.37 13.74
CA GLY A 125 4.99 4.43 13.10
C GLY A 125 4.85 4.57 11.58
N LEU A 126 3.98 3.79 10.96
CA LEU A 126 3.68 3.89 9.53
C LEU A 126 3.14 5.28 9.16
N ALA A 127 2.23 5.84 9.96
CA ALA A 127 1.69 7.17 9.74
C ALA A 127 2.79 8.25 9.76
N ILE A 128 3.73 8.16 10.70
CA ILE A 128 4.89 9.07 10.76
C ILE A 128 5.77 8.92 9.51
N VAL A 129 6.07 7.69 9.09
CA VAL A 129 6.90 7.46 7.89
C VAL A 129 6.23 7.99 6.64
N ILE A 130 4.92 7.74 6.47
CA ILE A 130 4.15 8.30 5.35
C ILE A 130 4.17 9.82 5.41
N PHE A 131 3.92 10.42 6.58
CA PHE A 131 3.95 11.88 6.75
C PHE A 131 5.31 12.48 6.37
N LEU A 132 6.41 11.90 6.86
CA LEU A 132 7.76 12.34 6.53
C LEU A 132 8.08 12.19 5.03
N ALA A 133 7.61 11.11 4.40
CA ALA A 133 7.78 10.89 2.97
C ALA A 133 7.06 11.96 2.12
N GLN A 134 5.93 12.50 2.60
CA GLN A 134 5.22 13.58 1.91
C GLN A 134 5.95 14.92 2.00
N LEU A 135 6.72 15.19 3.06
CA LEU A 135 7.45 16.46 3.20
C LEU A 135 8.46 16.69 2.06
N GLY A 136 9.02 15.62 1.49
CA GLY A 136 9.91 15.71 0.32
C GLY A 136 9.22 16.25 -0.94
N GLN A 137 7.90 16.10 -1.07
CA GLN A 137 7.13 16.58 -2.21
C GLN A 137 6.97 18.12 -2.22
N PHE A 138 7.29 18.79 -1.12
CA PHE A 138 7.36 20.26 -1.04
C PHE A 138 8.72 20.83 -1.45
N LYS A 139 9.62 19.99 -1.98
CA LYS A 139 10.89 20.45 -2.54
C LYS A 139 10.80 20.44 -4.06
N ALA A 140 11.22 21.54 -4.68
CA ALA A 140 11.29 21.69 -6.12
C ALA A 140 12.77 21.87 -6.55
N PRO A 141 13.16 21.39 -7.74
CA PRO A 141 14.49 21.66 -8.26
C PRO A 141 14.62 23.15 -8.63
N ASP A 142 15.63 23.81 -8.07
CA ASP A 142 16.02 25.16 -8.49
C ASP A 142 16.71 25.14 -9.87
N ILE A 143 17.03 26.31 -10.42
CA ILE A 143 17.69 26.49 -11.73
C ILE A 143 19.00 25.66 -11.84
N ASN A 144 19.64 25.37 -10.71
CA ASN A 144 20.88 24.58 -10.60
C ASN A 144 20.63 23.07 -10.36
N GLY A 145 19.38 22.59 -10.39
CA GLY A 145 19.02 21.19 -10.14
C GLY A 145 19.08 20.76 -8.66
N ILE A 146 19.29 21.71 -7.73
CA ILE A 146 19.31 21.45 -6.29
C ILE A 146 17.87 21.49 -5.76
N LEU A 147 17.48 20.48 -4.98
CA LEU A 147 16.18 20.42 -4.33
C LEU A 147 16.10 21.46 -3.19
N THR A 148 15.42 22.57 -3.45
CA THR A 148 15.13 23.61 -2.47
C THR A 148 13.68 23.51 -2.01
N TRP A 149 13.38 24.00 -0.81
CA TRP A 149 12.00 24.08 -0.34
C TRP A 149 11.23 25.08 -1.21
N LEU A 150 9.96 24.78 -1.47
CA LEU A 150 9.07 25.70 -2.18
C LEU A 150 9.09 27.08 -1.51
N PRO A 151 9.10 28.17 -2.31
CA PRO A 151 8.98 29.52 -1.79
C PRO A 151 7.75 29.69 -0.88
N GLN A 152 7.86 30.57 0.13
CA GLN A 152 6.83 30.76 1.14
C GLN A 152 5.49 31.24 0.55
N ASP A 153 5.54 32.04 -0.51
CA ASP A 153 4.38 32.46 -1.30
C ASP A 153 3.63 31.28 -1.92
N GLN A 154 4.33 30.29 -2.46
CA GLN A 154 3.72 29.09 -3.03
C GLN A 154 3.16 28.18 -1.93
N MET A 155 3.85 28.04 -0.81
CA MET A 155 3.35 27.26 0.33
C MET A 155 2.09 27.89 0.96
N LEU A 156 2.03 29.22 1.04
CA LEU A 156 0.86 29.95 1.56
C LEU A 156 -0.36 29.79 0.63
N LEU A 157 -0.16 29.79 -0.69
CA LEU A 157 -1.24 29.53 -1.66
C LEU A 157 -1.86 28.13 -1.52
N MET A 158 -1.09 27.15 -1.04
CA MET A 158 -1.59 25.78 -0.80
C MET A 158 -2.44 25.65 0.47
N LEU A 159 -2.40 26.64 1.38
CA LEU A 159 -3.20 26.63 2.61
C LEU A 159 -4.64 27.12 2.41
N GLY A 160 -4.95 27.73 1.25
CA GLY A 160 -6.26 28.28 0.90
C GLY A 160 -6.40 29.76 1.22
#